data_AF-A0A0C9R909-F1
#
_entry.id   AF-A0A0C9R909-F1
#
_cell.length_a   1.000
_cell.length_b   1.000
_cell.length_c   1.000
_cell.angle_alpha   90.00
_cell.angle_beta   90.00
_cell.angle_gamma   90.00
#
_symmetry.space_group_name_H-M   'P 1'
#
loop_
_entity.id
_entity.type
_entity.pdbx_description
1 polymer ?
#
loop_
_entity_poly.entity_id
_entity_poly.type
_entity_poly.pdbx_seq_one_letter_code
_entity_poly.pdbx_strand_id
1 'polypeptide(L)'
;KKFMTPFGVLNSGMSLIIVLYVGMGLFGYVRYGTGVKGSITLNLPDDDVLAKIVQILLAISIYVTHALQCYPAIDISWNVYLSKRIKERKLMWEYIVRTGLVLITCK
;
A
#
# COMPACT_ATOMS: atom_id res chain seq x y z
N LYS A 1 -25.73 10.08 -12.85
CA LYS A 1 -25.16 9.56 -11.58
C LYS A 1 -24.14 10.57 -11.05
N LYS A 2 -24.54 11.42 -10.09
CA LYS A 2 -23.75 12.57 -9.59
C LYS A 2 -22.73 12.14 -8.51
N PHE A 3 -21.80 11.24 -8.86
CA PHE A 3 -20.73 10.82 -7.93
C PHE A 3 -19.57 11.81 -7.85
N MET A 4 -19.47 12.71 -8.84
CA MET A 4 -18.38 13.69 -9.04
C MET A 4 -18.77 15.12 -8.63
N THR A 5 -19.81 15.27 -7.80
CA THR A 5 -20.20 16.57 -7.22
C THR A 5 -19.19 16.95 -6.14
N PRO A 6 -18.89 18.24 -5.88
CA PRO A 6 -17.98 18.65 -4.79
C PRO A 6 -18.36 18.12 -3.40
N PHE A 7 -19.63 17.76 -3.16
CA PHE A 7 -20.10 17.04 -1.96
C PHE A 7 -20.48 15.58 -2.25
N GLY A 8 -19.76 14.91 -3.16
CA GLY A 8 -19.95 13.48 -3.44
C GLY A 8 -19.33 12.59 -2.36
N VAL A 9 -19.74 11.32 -2.33
CA VAL A 9 -19.22 10.28 -1.42
C VAL A 9 -17.69 10.17 -1.47
N LEU A 10 -17.08 10.44 -2.62
CA LEU A 10 -15.64 10.46 -2.79
C LEU A 10 -14.99 11.59 -1.97
N ASN A 11 -15.51 12.81 -2.06
CA ASN A 11 -14.96 13.94 -1.31
C ASN A 11 -15.20 13.78 0.20
N SER A 12 -16.37 13.27 0.59
CA SER A 12 -16.67 12.98 2.00
C SER A 12 -15.80 11.87 2.58
N GLY A 13 -15.48 10.84 1.79
CA GLY A 13 -14.55 9.77 2.21
C GLY A 13 -13.12 10.29 2.34
N MET A 14 -12.66 11.07 1.36
CA MET A 14 -11.33 11.69 1.40
C MET A 14 -11.19 12.65 2.59
N SER A 15 -12.19 13.48 2.89
CA SER A 15 -12.13 14.38 4.05
C SER A 15 -11.99 13.64 5.37
N LEU A 16 -12.66 12.50 5.53
CA LEU A 16 -12.55 11.68 6.74
C LEU A 16 -11.13 11.12 6.89
N ILE A 17 -10.55 10.58 5.82
CA ILE A 17 -9.18 10.03 5.82
C ILE A 17 -8.18 11.13 6.20
N ILE A 18 -8.32 12.33 5.64
CA ILE A 18 -7.46 13.48 5.95
C ILE A 18 -7.54 13.83 7.43
N VAL A 19 -8.75 13.97 7.99
CA VAL A 19 -8.93 14.30 9.42
C VAL A 19 -8.30 13.23 10.31
N LEU A 20 -8.49 11.95 9.99
CA LEU A 20 -7.90 10.84 10.74
C LEU A 20 -6.36 10.84 10.68
N TYR A 21 -5.77 11.07 9.52
CA TYR A 21 -4.31 11.12 9.38
C TYR A 21 -3.68 12.35 10.02
N VAL A 22 -4.32 13.52 9.90
CA VAL A 22 -3.88 14.73 10.59
C VAL A 22 -3.97 14.54 12.11
N GLY A 23 -5.09 13.99 12.60
CA GLY A 23 -5.26 13.65 14.01
C GLY A 23 -4.16 12.70 14.50
N MET A 24 -3.94 11.58 13.80
CA MET A 24 -2.90 10.61 14.12
C MET A 24 -1.50 11.25 14.14
N GLY A 25 -1.20 12.14 13.19
CA GLY A 25 0.06 12.88 13.14
C GLY A 25 0.24 13.85 14.32
N LEU A 26 -0.80 14.61 14.65
CA LEU A 26 -0.79 15.55 15.78
C LEU A 26 -0.68 14.82 17.13
N PHE A 27 -1.47 13.77 17.36
CA PHE A 27 -1.38 12.95 18.58
C PHE A 27 -0.02 12.24 18.68
N GLY A 28 0.52 11.76 17.56
CA GLY A 28 1.86 11.17 17.49
C GLY A 28 2.94 12.19 17.89
N TYR A 29 2.86 13.42 17.39
CA TYR A 29 3.80 14.49 17.75
C TYR A 29 3.68 14.91 19.23
N VAL A 30 2.46 15.08 19.74
CA VAL A 30 2.23 15.43 21.16
C VAL A 30 2.77 14.35 22.10
N ARG A 31 2.67 13.05 21.73
CA ARG A 31 3.10 11.94 22.60
C ARG A 31 4.62 11.69 22.60
N TYR A 32 5.30 11.97 21.48
CA TYR A 32 6.74 11.71 21.29
C TYR A 32 7.63 12.97 21.28
N GLY A 33 7.04 14.17 21.23
CA GLY A 33 7.75 15.44 21.33
C GLY A 33 8.83 15.65 20.27
N THR A 34 9.96 16.24 20.66
CA THR A 34 11.12 16.51 19.79
C THR A 34 11.96 15.27 19.46
N GLY A 35 11.64 14.10 20.04
CA GLY A 35 12.36 12.85 19.82
C GLY A 35 11.87 12.04 18.62
N VAL A 36 10.92 12.55 17.82
CA VAL A 36 10.32 11.85 16.67
C VAL A 36 11.38 11.50 15.61
N LYS A 37 11.76 10.21 15.56
CA LYS A 37 12.52 9.64 14.43
C LYS A 37 11.62 9.54 13.20
N GLY A 38 12.22 9.43 12.01
CA GLY A 38 11.53 9.48 10.70
C GLY A 38 10.43 8.43 10.44
N SER A 39 10.16 7.53 11.39
CA SER A 39 8.99 6.66 11.38
C SER A 39 8.43 6.51 12.80
N ILE A 40 7.13 6.77 12.97
CA ILE A 40 6.41 6.66 14.25
C ILE A 40 6.55 5.24 14.82
N THR A 41 6.57 4.22 13.96
CA THR A 41 6.68 2.80 14.36
C THR A 41 8.08 2.42 14.86
N LEU A 42 9.14 3.12 14.45
CA LEU A 42 10.52 2.82 14.89
C LEU A 42 10.92 3.56 16.17
N ASN A 43 10.07 4.49 16.63
CA ASN A 43 10.33 5.33 17.80
C ASN A 43 9.48 4.95 19.02
N LEU A 44 8.65 3.92 18.90
CA LEU A 44 7.89 3.36 20.00
C LEU A 44 8.88 2.66 20.95
N PRO A 45 8.94 3.03 22.25
CA PRO A 45 9.78 2.33 23.21
C PRO A 45 9.43 0.83 23.21
N ASP A 46 10.45 -0.01 23.03
CA ASP A 46 10.29 -1.46 22.86
C ASP A 46 9.74 -2.18 24.12
N ASP A 47 9.62 -1.46 25.23
CA ASP A 47 9.23 -1.97 26.55
C ASP A 47 7.71 -2.17 26.71
N ASP A 48 6.89 -1.45 25.92
CA ASP A 48 5.43 -1.55 26.02
C ASP A 48 4.87 -2.65 25.10
N VAL A 49 4.15 -3.61 25.67
CA VAL A 49 3.50 -4.70 24.93
C VAL A 49 2.55 -4.17 23.85
N LEU A 50 1.88 -3.04 24.11
CA LEU A 50 0.97 -2.41 23.15
C LEU A 50 1.70 -1.93 21.89
N ALA A 51 2.89 -1.36 22.06
CA ALA A 51 3.73 -0.88 20.96
C ALA A 51 4.13 -2.02 20.01
N LYS A 52 4.50 -3.17 20.58
CA LYS A 52 4.86 -4.38 19.83
C LYS A 52 3.72 -4.94 19.01
N ILE A 53 2.51 -4.98 19.59
CA ILE A 53 1.32 -5.46 18.89
C ILE A 53 1.00 -4.58 17.67
N VAL A 54 1.06 -3.25 17.81
CA VAL A 54 0.81 -2.33 16.69
C VAL A 54 1.85 -2.48 15.58
N GLN A 55 3.12 -2.68 15.93
CA GLN A 55 4.19 -2.91 14.95
C GLN A 55 3.97 -4.21 14.15
N ILE A 56 3.56 -5.29 14.80
CA ILE A 56 3.25 -6.57 14.13
C ILE A 56 2.02 -6.42 13.23
N LEU A 57 0.96 -5.78 13.71
CA LEU A 57 -0.25 -5.50 12.91
C LEU A 57 0.07 -4.66 11.67
N LEU A 58 0.93 -3.63 11.81
CA LEU A 58 1.40 -2.84 10.68
C LEU A 58 2.20 -3.67 9.68
N ALA A 59 3.11 -4.53 10.15
CA ALA A 59 3.88 -5.42 9.27
C ALA A 59 2.97 -6.35 8.46
N ILE A 60 1.96 -6.96 9.11
CA ILE A 60 0.97 -7.82 8.44
C ILE A 60 0.14 -7.00 7.45
N SER A 61 -0.32 -5.80 7.84
CA SER A 61 -1.09 -4.92 6.96
C SER A 61 -0.32 -4.55 5.70
N ILE A 62 0.97 -4.22 5.82
CA ILE A 62 1.83 -3.88 4.68
C ILE A 62 2.01 -5.11 3.77
N TYR A 63 2.26 -6.29 4.35
CA TYR A 63 2.41 -7.53 3.60
C TYR A 63 1.17 -7.86 2.75
N VAL A 64 -0.02 -7.78 3.35
CA VAL A 64 -1.29 -8.01 2.64
C VAL A 64 -1.53 -6.94 1.58
N THR A 65 -1.28 -5.66 1.90
CA THR A 65 -1.48 -4.55 0.96
C THR A 65 -0.58 -4.69 -0.27
N HIS A 66 0.67 -5.10 -0.08
CA HIS A 66 1.60 -5.34 -1.18
C HIS A 66 1.12 -6.48 -2.09
N ALA A 67 0.62 -7.58 -1.51
CA ALA A 67 0.04 -8.67 -2.30
C ALA A 67 -1.15 -8.21 -3.16
N LEU A 68 -2.01 -7.34 -2.61
CA LEU A 68 -3.15 -6.76 -3.34
C LEU A 68 -2.71 -5.77 -4.43
N GLN A 69 -1.70 -4.94 -4.18
CA GLN A 69 -1.18 -3.98 -5.16
C GLN A 69 -0.55 -4.68 -6.39
N CYS A 70 0.04 -5.86 -6.21
CA CYS A 70 0.59 -6.65 -7.32
C CYS A 70 -0.49 -7.29 -8.22
N TYR A 71 -1.71 -7.49 -7.74
CA TYR A 71 -2.79 -8.10 -8.51
C TYR A 71 -3.13 -7.34 -9.81
N PRO A 72 -3.43 -6.02 -9.80
CA PRO A 72 -3.70 -5.28 -11.03
C PRO A 72 -2.46 -5.16 -11.93
N ALA A 73 -1.24 -5.14 -11.37
CA ALA A 73 -0.01 -5.14 -12.16
C ALA A 73 0.13 -6.43 -12.98
N ILE A 74 -0.18 -7.58 -12.38
CA ILE A 74 -0.21 -8.88 -13.07
C ILE A 74 -1.34 -8.91 -14.10
N ASP A 75 -2.54 -8.46 -13.73
CA ASP A 75 -3.69 -8.44 -14.64
C ASP A 75 -3.42 -7.58 -15.88
N ILE A 76 -2.91 -6.36 -15.70
CA ILE A 76 -2.53 -5.47 -16.82
C ILE A 76 -1.42 -6.09 -17.66
N SER A 77 -0.39 -6.68 -17.03
CA SER A 77 0.71 -7.34 -17.75
C SER A 77 0.21 -8.51 -18.60
N TRP A 78 -0.74 -9.30 -18.10
CA TRP A 78 -1.30 -10.43 -18.83
C TRP A 78 -2.29 -9.99 -19.92
N ASN A 79 -3.20 -9.08 -19.58
CA ASN A 79 -4.35 -8.73 -20.41
C ASN A 79 -3.96 -7.73 -21.53
N VAL A 80 -3.02 -6.82 -21.27
CA VAL A 80 -2.58 -5.82 -22.27
C VAL A 80 -1.42 -6.33 -23.13
N TYR A 81 -0.44 -7.05 -22.57
CA TYR A 81 0.73 -7.50 -23.33
C TYR A 81 0.56 -8.90 -23.93
N LEU A 82 0.02 -9.88 -23.21
CA LEU A 82 -0.07 -11.26 -23.72
C LEU A 82 -1.24 -11.47 -24.69
N SER A 83 -2.42 -10.91 -24.40
CA SER A 83 -3.63 -11.10 -25.21
C SER A 83 -3.49 -10.55 -26.64
N LYS A 84 -2.71 -9.48 -26.81
CA LYS A 84 -2.51 -8.81 -28.11
C LYS A 84 -1.37 -9.40 -28.96
N ARG A 85 -0.44 -10.16 -28.37
CA ARG A 85 0.81 -10.61 -29.02
C ARG A 85 0.93 -12.12 -29.26
N ILE A 86 0.14 -12.99 -28.62
CA ILE A 86 0.43 -14.43 -28.61
C ILE A 86 -0.74 -15.28 -29.09
N LYS A 87 -0.59 -15.82 -30.31
CA LYS A 87 -1.26 -17.08 -30.74
C LYS A 87 -0.35 -18.31 -30.57
N GLU A 88 0.98 -18.15 -30.48
CA GLU A 88 1.95 -19.24 -30.25
C GLU A 88 3.13 -18.83 -29.33
N ARG A 89 3.61 -19.79 -28.51
CA ARG A 89 4.65 -19.70 -27.45
C ARG A 89 4.26 -19.01 -26.13
N LYS A 90 3.23 -19.53 -25.46
CA LYS A 90 2.76 -19.08 -24.12
C LYS A 90 3.82 -19.21 -23.01
N LEU A 91 4.61 -20.28 -22.98
CA LEU A 91 5.56 -20.60 -21.90
C LEU A 91 6.73 -19.61 -21.72
N MET A 92 7.30 -19.09 -22.82
CA MET A 92 8.44 -18.16 -22.76
C MET A 92 8.04 -16.79 -22.20
N TRP A 93 6.86 -16.32 -22.59
CA TRP A 93 6.34 -15.03 -22.14
C TRP A 93 5.85 -15.06 -20.71
N GLU A 94 5.33 -16.19 -20.25
CA GLU A 94 5.00 -16.43 -18.84
C GLU A 94 6.25 -16.30 -17.94
N TYR A 95 7.39 -16.82 -18.40
CA TYR A 95 8.67 -16.65 -17.70
C TYR A 95 9.17 -15.20 -17.70
N ILE A 96 9.13 -14.49 -18.83
CA ILE A 96 9.58 -13.09 -18.92
C ILE A 96 8.75 -12.17 -18.03
N VAL A 97 7.42 -12.36 -18.01
CA VAL A 97 6.52 -11.58 -17.14
C VAL A 97 6.79 -11.88 -15.67
N ARG A 98 7.02 -13.15 -15.30
CA ARG A 98 7.46 -13.52 -13.94
C ARG A 98 8.77 -12.83 -13.55
N THR A 99 9.79 -12.86 -14.41
CA THR A 99 11.11 -12.27 -14.12
C THR A 99 11.04 -10.74 -14.07
N GLY A 100 10.26 -10.12 -14.95
CA GLY A 100 10.05 -8.66 -14.99
C GLY A 100 9.31 -8.14 -13.76
N LEU A 101 8.28 -8.87 -13.29
CA LEU A 101 7.54 -8.52 -12.08
C LEU A 101 8.45 -8.56 -10.83
N VAL A 102 9.30 -9.58 -10.73
CA VAL A 102 10.29 -9.71 -9.65
C VAL A 102 11.33 -8.58 -9.71
N LEU A 103 11.81 -8.20 -10.89
CA LEU A 103 12.77 -7.10 -11.06
C LEU A 103 12.20 -5.73 -10.72
N ILE A 104 10.91 -5.49 -10.98
CA ILE A 104 10.22 -4.24 -10.60
C ILE A 104 9.92 -4.20 -9.11
N THR A 105 9.63 -5.35 -8.50
CA THR A 105 9.33 -5.45 -7.06
C THR A 105 10.60 -5.40 -6.19
N CYS A 106 11.75 -5.85 -6.71
CA CYS A 106 13.02 -5.94 -5.98
C CYS A 106 13.93 -4.71 -6.15
N LYS A 107 13.37 -3.56 -6.56
CA LYS A 107 14.07 -2.28 -6.66
C LYS A 107 13.31 -1.23 -5.86
#